data_AF-A0A9D8T4E6-F1
#
_entry.id   AF-A0A9D8T4E6-F1
#
_cell.length_a   1.000
_cell.length_b   1.000
_cell.length_c   1.000
_cell.angle_alpha   90.00
_cell.angle_beta   90.00
_cell.angle_gamma   90.00
#
_symmetry.space_group_name_H-M   'P 1'
#
loop_
_entity.id
_entity.type
_entity.pdbx_description
1 polymer ?
#
loop_
_entity_poly.entity_id
_entity_poly.type
_entity_poly.pdbx_seq_one_letter_code
_entity_poly.pdbx_strand_id
1 'polypeptide(L)'
;MEESQARKFIFGPINSRRLGKSLGVDLVTAKTCSLDCIYCEAKATTNLTMSRREYVPVDKVTAELDAVLKNIPTPDYITFSGAGEPTLNSGIGRVIDHIKKYHSACPVCLLTNGLLLGDTTLQKELSQLDLIIPSLDASSEEEYSYINRPCPGETLEKLFSGLCSFRRNVPVKMALEIFVVPGINDSDESIERFYRLVKDIDPDLIHLNTLDRHGVIAELAPASRERLEKFAAVLGNIAPAEIFGPTKEPHVPHK
;
A
#
# COMPACT_ATOMS: atom_id res chain seq x y z
N MET A 1 -18.51 31.42 -8.41
CA MET A 1 -17.63 30.51 -9.16
C MET A 1 -16.25 30.65 -8.55
N GLU A 2 -16.01 29.97 -7.44
CA GLU A 2 -14.70 29.99 -6.78
C GLU A 2 -13.75 29.08 -7.55
N GLU A 3 -12.60 29.63 -7.91
CA GLU A 3 -11.48 28.91 -8.50
C GLU A 3 -11.16 27.69 -7.65
N SER A 4 -11.21 26.51 -8.27
CA SER A 4 -10.71 25.27 -7.70
C SER A 4 -9.21 25.44 -7.41
N GLN A 5 -8.88 25.86 -6.19
CA GLN A 5 -7.51 25.83 -5.70
C GLN A 5 -6.98 24.40 -5.91
N ALA A 6 -5.89 24.26 -6.67
CA ALA A 6 -5.31 22.97 -6.96
C ALA A 6 -4.99 22.27 -5.63
N ARG A 7 -5.70 21.19 -5.34
CA ARG A 7 -5.51 20.40 -4.13
C ARG A 7 -4.08 19.87 -4.11
N LYS A 8 -3.40 20.03 -2.97
CA LYS A 8 -1.98 19.77 -2.85
C LYS A 8 -1.71 18.50 -2.05
N PHE A 9 -2.51 18.24 -1.02
CA PHE A 9 -2.33 17.09 -0.14
C PHE A 9 -3.48 16.08 -0.26
N ILE A 10 -4.65 16.52 -0.72
CA ILE A 10 -5.86 15.70 -0.76
C ILE A 10 -6.27 15.40 -2.19
N PHE A 11 -6.48 14.13 -2.53
CA PHE A 11 -6.93 13.72 -3.86
C PHE A 11 -8.16 12.82 -3.80
N GLY A 12 -8.93 12.78 -4.89
CA GLY A 12 -10.20 12.07 -4.94
C GLY A 12 -11.39 12.90 -4.41
N PRO A 13 -12.46 12.28 -3.89
CA PRO A 13 -12.59 10.85 -3.67
C PRO A 13 -12.51 10.06 -4.98
N ILE A 14 -11.83 8.92 -4.95
CA ILE A 14 -11.71 7.98 -6.07
C ILE A 14 -12.56 6.74 -5.78
N ASN A 15 -13.08 6.11 -6.83
CA ASN A 15 -13.67 4.77 -6.71
C ASN A 15 -12.53 3.76 -6.62
N SER A 16 -12.15 3.40 -5.38
CA SER A 16 -11.18 2.37 -5.10
C SER A 16 -11.75 0.99 -5.45
N ARG A 17 -10.92 0.15 -6.05
CA ARG A 17 -11.24 -1.25 -6.33
C ARG A 17 -11.49 -2.07 -5.04
N ARG A 18 -10.95 -1.60 -3.91
CA ARG A 18 -10.89 -2.36 -2.64
C ARG A 18 -11.59 -1.65 -1.48
N LEU A 19 -11.71 -0.32 -1.53
CA LEU A 19 -12.13 0.53 -0.40
C LEU A 19 -13.38 1.37 -0.69
N GLY A 20 -14.12 1.09 -1.76
CA GLY A 20 -15.26 1.93 -2.17
C GLY A 20 -14.82 3.36 -2.55
N LYS A 21 -15.62 4.37 -2.20
CA LYS A 21 -15.27 5.78 -2.39
C LYS A 21 -14.26 6.22 -1.35
N SER A 22 -13.00 6.33 -1.74
CA SER A 22 -11.92 6.67 -0.82
C SER A 22 -11.30 8.04 -1.13
N LEU A 23 -11.07 8.84 -0.08
CA LEU A 23 -10.38 10.12 -0.16
C LEU A 23 -8.90 9.92 0.20
N GLY A 24 -7.99 10.28 -0.70
CA GLY A 24 -6.56 10.09 -0.52
C GLY A 24 -5.88 11.25 0.20
N VAL A 25 -4.92 10.95 1.07
CA VAL A 25 -4.06 11.90 1.78
C VAL A 25 -2.60 11.60 1.45
N ASP A 26 -1.96 12.48 0.70
CA ASP A 26 -0.53 12.39 0.40
C ASP A 26 0.28 13.13 1.48
N LEU A 27 1.11 12.38 2.19
CA LEU A 27 1.91 12.89 3.31
C LEU A 27 3.38 13.14 2.94
N VAL A 28 3.79 12.92 1.69
CA VAL A 28 5.19 13.13 1.31
C VAL A 28 5.30 14.00 0.08
N THR A 29 6.49 14.57 -0.09
CA THR A 29 6.82 15.17 -1.38
C THR A 29 6.91 14.06 -2.43
N ALA A 30 6.36 14.32 -3.62
CA ALA A 30 6.28 13.32 -4.68
C ALA A 30 7.61 12.57 -4.89
N LYS A 31 7.51 11.25 -5.03
CA LYS A 31 8.60 10.30 -5.26
C LYS A 31 9.62 10.24 -4.12
N THR A 32 9.14 10.43 -2.88
CA THR A 32 9.87 10.16 -1.64
C THR A 32 9.39 8.83 -1.06
N CYS A 33 10.23 7.81 -1.11
CA CYS A 33 9.86 6.46 -0.73
C CYS A 33 11.10 5.73 -0.19
N SER A 34 10.88 4.67 0.58
CA SER A 34 11.93 3.73 1.03
C SER A 34 12.21 2.62 0.01
N LEU A 35 11.42 2.56 -1.07
CA LEU A 35 11.51 1.60 -2.17
C LEU A 35 11.49 2.31 -3.53
N ASP A 36 12.02 1.67 -4.57
CA ASP A 36 11.90 2.07 -5.98
C ASP A 36 11.24 0.95 -6.80
N CYS A 37 10.00 0.58 -6.44
CA CYS A 37 9.32 -0.56 -7.01
C CYS A 37 9.14 -0.46 -8.53
N ILE A 38 9.45 -1.53 -9.26
CA ILE A 38 9.40 -1.57 -10.74
C ILE A 38 8.00 -1.36 -11.33
N TYR A 39 6.96 -1.64 -10.54
CA TYR A 39 5.56 -1.53 -10.93
C TYR A 39 4.90 -0.21 -10.48
N CYS A 40 5.63 0.68 -9.79
CA CYS A 40 5.05 1.86 -9.15
C CYS A 40 4.36 2.82 -10.13
N GLU A 41 3.05 3.04 -9.94
CA GLU A 41 2.26 3.98 -10.76
C GLU A 41 2.66 5.46 -10.55
N ALA A 42 3.28 5.77 -9.41
CA ALA A 42 3.80 7.10 -9.10
C ALA A 42 5.13 7.42 -9.83
N LYS A 43 5.62 6.51 -10.69
CA LYS A 43 6.90 6.54 -11.40
C LYS A 43 8.09 6.26 -10.48
N ALA A 44 9.30 6.25 -11.07
CA ALA A 44 10.55 6.00 -10.36
C ALA A 44 10.77 6.96 -9.18
N THR A 45 11.24 6.42 -8.05
CA THR A 45 11.58 7.16 -6.84
C THR A 45 12.75 8.11 -7.12
N THR A 46 12.61 9.39 -6.74
CA THR A 46 13.68 10.40 -6.89
C THR A 46 14.34 10.75 -5.57
N ASN A 47 13.72 10.38 -4.45
CA ASN A 47 14.25 10.54 -3.11
C ASN A 47 14.07 9.22 -2.33
N LEU A 48 15.05 8.33 -2.49
CA LEU A 48 15.07 7.02 -1.84
C LEU A 48 15.62 7.17 -0.41
N THR A 49 14.79 6.98 0.61
CA THR A 49 15.18 7.26 2.01
C THR A 49 14.38 6.49 3.06
N MET A 50 15.02 6.20 4.19
CA MET A 50 14.39 5.70 5.43
C MET A 50 14.15 6.81 6.47
N SER A 51 14.55 8.05 6.17
CA SER A 51 14.49 9.16 7.14
C SER A 51 13.05 9.63 7.36
N ARG A 52 12.52 9.46 8.57
CA ARG A 52 11.24 10.05 8.94
C ARG A 52 11.37 11.56 9.20
N ARG A 53 10.57 12.39 8.52
CA ARG A 53 10.55 13.86 8.64
C ARG A 53 9.16 14.41 8.35
N GLU A 54 8.89 15.65 8.70
CA GLU A 54 7.67 16.34 8.28
C GLU A 54 7.83 16.82 6.82
N TYR A 55 7.64 15.91 5.85
CA TYR A 55 7.82 16.18 4.42
C TYR A 55 6.81 17.20 3.88
N VAL A 56 5.61 17.22 4.46
CA VAL A 56 4.59 18.24 4.23
C VAL A 56 4.06 18.72 5.58
N PRO A 57 3.71 20.03 5.74
CA PRO A 57 3.25 20.56 7.01
C PRO A 57 1.89 19.97 7.42
N VAL A 58 1.84 19.32 8.59
CA VAL A 58 0.65 18.65 9.12
C VAL A 58 -0.54 19.60 9.18
N ASP A 59 -0.34 20.83 9.66
CA ASP A 59 -1.42 21.82 9.80
C ASP A 59 -2.05 22.18 8.45
N LYS A 60 -1.27 22.14 7.36
CA LYS A 60 -1.80 22.39 6.01
C LYS A 60 -2.57 21.19 5.47
N VAL A 61 -2.10 19.97 5.77
CA VAL A 61 -2.79 18.73 5.41
C VAL A 61 -4.15 18.66 6.09
N THR A 62 -4.22 18.88 7.41
CA THR A 62 -5.46 18.81 8.17
C THR A 62 -6.43 19.92 7.78
N ALA A 63 -5.95 21.14 7.55
CA ALA A 63 -6.80 22.24 7.08
C ALA A 63 -7.39 21.97 5.68
N GLU A 64 -6.60 21.45 4.74
CA GLU A 64 -7.10 21.07 3.41
C GLU A 64 -8.09 19.90 3.50
N LEU A 65 -7.80 18.89 4.34
CA LEU A 65 -8.69 17.76 4.59
C LEU A 65 -10.05 18.21 5.13
N ASP A 66 -10.07 19.08 6.14
CA ASP A 66 -11.28 19.65 6.72
C ASP A 66 -12.09 20.43 5.67
N ALA A 67 -11.42 21.22 4.83
CA ALA A 67 -12.06 21.98 3.76
C ALA A 67 -12.70 21.07 2.71
N VAL A 68 -12.05 19.95 2.34
CA VAL A 68 -12.59 18.99 1.38
C VAL A 68 -13.78 18.23 1.99
N LEU A 69 -13.65 17.71 3.20
CA LEU A 69 -14.69 16.90 3.85
C LEU A 69 -15.98 17.67 4.15
N LYS A 70 -15.91 19.00 4.31
CA LYS A 70 -17.11 19.86 4.41
C LYS A 70 -17.96 19.89 3.14
N ASN A 71 -17.37 19.59 1.99
CA ASN A 71 -17.98 19.80 0.68
C ASN A 71 -18.30 18.49 -0.06
N ILE A 72 -18.08 17.34 0.57
CA ILE A 72 -18.36 16.03 -0.02
C ILE A 72 -19.14 15.16 0.97
N PRO A 73 -19.92 14.17 0.49
CA PRO A 73 -20.42 13.11 1.36
C PRO A 73 -19.28 12.39 2.08
N THR A 74 -19.54 11.88 3.28
CA THR A 74 -18.56 11.05 4.02
C THR A 74 -18.05 9.92 3.12
N PRO A 75 -16.73 9.85 2.85
CA PRO A 75 -16.17 8.76 2.07
C PRO A 75 -16.18 7.46 2.88
N ASP A 76 -16.10 6.33 2.17
CA ASP A 76 -16.01 5.00 2.79
C ASP A 76 -14.69 4.85 3.57
N TYR A 77 -13.61 5.50 3.09
CA TYR A 77 -12.32 5.60 3.78
C TYR A 77 -11.60 6.92 3.50
N ILE A 78 -10.91 7.46 4.50
CA ILE A 78 -9.77 8.36 4.31
C ILE A 78 -8.50 7.50 4.28
N THR A 79 -7.75 7.55 3.18
CA THR A 79 -6.62 6.66 2.94
C THR A 79 -5.30 7.41 2.79
N PHE A 80 -4.34 7.12 3.67
CA PHE A 80 -2.96 7.52 3.46
C PHE A 80 -2.35 6.69 2.33
N SER A 81 -2.08 7.37 1.22
CA SER A 81 -1.49 6.83 -0.01
C SER A 81 -1.04 8.02 -0.87
N GLY A 82 -0.44 7.78 -2.04
CA GLY A 82 -0.09 8.88 -2.94
C GLY A 82 1.22 8.63 -3.66
N ALA A 83 2.01 9.68 -3.82
CA ALA A 83 3.22 9.65 -4.65
C ALA A 83 4.47 9.18 -3.89
N GLY A 84 4.35 8.49 -2.77
CA GLY A 84 5.47 7.98 -1.99
C GLY A 84 5.02 7.20 -0.76
N GLU A 85 5.94 6.92 0.17
CA GLU A 85 5.66 6.11 1.37
C GLU A 85 5.12 6.98 2.52
N PRO A 86 3.84 6.86 2.93
CA PRO A 86 3.25 7.75 3.93
C PRO A 86 3.91 7.66 5.30
N THR A 87 4.43 6.49 5.68
CA THR A 87 5.06 6.28 7.00
C THR A 87 6.38 7.03 7.19
N LEU A 88 6.97 7.55 6.11
CA LEU A 88 8.10 8.47 6.17
C LEU A 88 7.72 9.83 6.75
N ASN A 89 6.45 10.22 6.76
CA ASN A 89 6.07 11.47 7.40
C ASN A 89 6.01 11.29 8.93
N SER A 90 6.86 12.02 9.67
CA SER A 90 6.90 11.98 11.14
C SER A 90 5.64 12.57 11.82
N GLY A 91 4.77 13.19 11.04
CA GLY A 91 3.50 13.75 11.47
C GLY A 91 2.28 12.86 11.24
N ILE A 92 2.43 11.65 10.69
CA ILE A 92 1.30 10.76 10.35
C ILE A 92 0.35 10.52 11.54
N GLY A 93 0.90 10.25 12.73
CA GLY A 93 0.09 10.08 13.95
C GLY A 93 -0.77 11.30 14.27
N ARG A 94 -0.24 12.52 14.12
CA ARG A 94 -1.01 13.76 14.34
C ARG A 94 -2.16 13.92 13.35
N VAL A 95 -1.97 13.49 12.10
CA VAL A 95 -3.04 13.53 11.08
C VAL A 95 -4.12 12.49 11.39
N ILE A 96 -3.73 11.27 11.80
CA ILE A 96 -4.66 10.23 12.26
C ILE A 96 -5.48 10.74 13.44
N ASP A 97 -4.82 11.29 14.47
CA ASP A 97 -5.48 11.84 15.66
C ASP A 97 -6.49 12.94 15.30
N HIS A 98 -6.13 13.83 14.36
CA HIS A 98 -7.02 14.87 13.86
C HIS A 98 -8.26 14.28 13.19
N ILE A 99 -8.08 13.28 12.31
CA ILE A 99 -9.20 12.60 11.64
C ILE A 99 -10.11 11.92 12.67
N LYS A 100 -9.54 11.17 13.61
CA LYS A 100 -10.32 10.49 14.65
C LYS A 100 -11.05 11.46 15.58
N LYS A 101 -10.51 12.66 15.78
CA LYS A 101 -11.15 13.68 16.62
C LYS A 101 -12.29 14.41 15.93
N TYR A 102 -12.13 14.78 14.66
CA TYR A 102 -13.07 15.68 13.96
C TYR A 102 -13.91 15.00 12.87
N HIS A 103 -13.50 13.83 12.40
CA HIS A 103 -14.13 13.07 11.31
C HIS A 103 -14.29 11.59 11.65
N SER A 104 -14.60 11.28 12.92
CA SER A 104 -14.65 9.91 13.47
C SER A 104 -15.59 8.94 12.77
N ALA A 105 -16.57 9.45 12.03
CA ALA A 105 -17.49 8.64 11.23
C ALA A 105 -16.83 8.00 10.00
N CYS A 106 -15.66 8.49 9.57
CA CYS A 106 -14.95 7.96 8.42
C CYS A 106 -13.78 7.05 8.86
N PRO A 107 -13.78 5.78 8.44
CA PRO A 107 -12.65 4.88 8.65
C PRO A 107 -11.36 5.40 8.02
N VAL A 108 -10.22 5.09 8.65
CA VAL A 108 -8.88 5.51 8.27
C VAL A 108 -8.10 4.29 7.82
N CYS A 109 -7.63 4.33 6.56
CA CYS A 109 -6.80 3.30 5.96
C CYS A 109 -5.37 3.80 5.70
N LEU A 110 -4.39 2.92 5.82
CA LEU A 110 -3.01 3.16 5.37
C LEU A 110 -2.61 2.14 4.31
N LEU A 111 -2.20 2.60 3.12
CA LEU A 111 -1.41 1.78 2.19
C LEU A 111 0.08 2.06 2.46
N THR A 112 0.87 1.01 2.64
CA THR A 112 2.30 1.16 2.98
C THR A 112 3.14 0.04 2.39
N ASN A 113 4.39 0.32 2.06
CA ASN A 113 5.34 -0.71 1.67
C ASN A 113 5.88 -1.54 2.86
N GLY A 114 5.50 -1.17 4.09
CA GLY A 114 5.74 -1.97 5.29
C GLY A 114 7.12 -1.85 5.93
N LEU A 115 8.11 -1.23 5.27
CA LEU A 115 9.50 -1.24 5.77
C LEU A 115 9.68 -0.63 7.16
N LEU A 116 8.90 0.40 7.50
CA LEU A 116 8.98 1.08 8.79
C LEU A 116 8.10 0.45 9.88
N LEU A 117 7.32 -0.59 9.57
CA LEU A 117 6.37 -1.16 10.54
C LEU A 117 7.03 -1.88 11.73
N GLY A 118 8.34 -2.16 11.65
CA GLY A 118 9.13 -2.62 12.80
C GLY A 118 9.45 -1.52 13.84
N ASP A 119 9.27 -0.24 13.50
CA ASP A 119 9.54 0.88 14.41
C ASP A 119 8.42 1.01 15.46
N THR A 120 8.78 0.82 16.73
CA THR A 120 7.81 0.85 17.84
C THR A 120 7.19 2.23 18.11
N THR A 121 7.83 3.32 17.67
CA THR A 121 7.26 4.67 17.76
C THR A 121 6.18 4.82 16.70
N LEU A 122 6.47 4.43 15.46
CA LEU A 122 5.48 4.42 14.38
C LEU A 122 4.31 3.49 14.71
N GLN A 123 4.54 2.30 15.27
CA GLN A 123 3.47 1.39 15.70
C GLN A 123 2.46 2.08 16.62
N LYS A 124 2.91 2.93 17.55
CA LYS A 124 2.03 3.71 18.43
C LYS A 124 1.26 4.79 17.67
N GLU A 125 1.92 5.49 16.76
CA GLU A 125 1.30 6.51 15.91
C GLU A 125 0.22 5.94 15.00
N LEU A 126 0.34 4.67 14.59
CA LEU A 126 -0.61 3.97 13.72
C LEU A 126 -1.72 3.23 14.47
N SER A 127 -1.75 3.28 15.81
CA SER A 127 -2.63 2.47 16.65
C SER A 127 -4.13 2.76 16.48
N GLN A 128 -4.49 3.93 15.93
CA GLN A 128 -5.87 4.32 15.69
C GLN A 128 -6.34 4.07 14.24
N LEU A 129 -5.55 3.42 13.40
CA LEU A 129 -6.02 3.01 12.07
C LEU A 129 -7.18 2.01 12.18
N ASP A 130 -8.10 2.04 11.23
CA ASP A 130 -9.15 1.01 11.10
C ASP A 130 -8.72 -0.12 10.17
N LEU A 131 -7.85 0.19 9.21
CA LEU A 131 -7.30 -0.76 8.24
C LEU A 131 -5.87 -0.38 7.87
N ILE A 132 -5.00 -1.38 7.78
CA ILE A 132 -3.68 -1.24 7.15
C ILE A 132 -3.54 -2.25 6.02
N ILE A 133 -2.92 -1.81 4.93
CA ILE A 133 -2.62 -2.62 3.75
C ILE A 133 -1.13 -2.53 3.47
N PRO A 134 -0.30 -3.35 4.15
CA PRO A 134 1.11 -3.45 3.83
C PRO A 134 1.32 -4.31 2.58
N SER A 135 2.34 -4.01 1.78
CA SER A 135 2.74 -4.81 0.62
C SER A 135 3.87 -5.80 0.96
N LEU A 136 3.75 -7.04 0.48
CA LEU A 136 4.78 -8.09 0.49
C LEU A 136 4.89 -8.66 -0.93
N ASP A 137 5.72 -8.04 -1.76
CA ASP A 137 5.79 -8.37 -3.19
C ASP A 137 6.93 -9.32 -3.56
N ALA A 138 7.63 -9.85 -2.57
CA ALA A 138 8.74 -10.76 -2.76
C ALA A 138 8.75 -11.85 -1.70
N SER A 139 9.18 -13.03 -2.12
CA SER A 139 9.31 -14.25 -1.32
C SER A 139 10.76 -14.70 -1.14
N SER A 140 11.71 -14.04 -1.82
CA SER A 140 13.16 -14.20 -1.66
C SER A 140 13.89 -12.85 -1.75
N GLU A 141 15.15 -12.79 -1.29
CA GLU A 141 15.96 -11.57 -1.36
C GLU A 141 16.26 -11.14 -2.81
N GLU A 142 16.38 -12.10 -3.74
CA GLU A 142 16.55 -11.83 -5.17
C GLU A 142 15.31 -11.17 -5.77
N GLU A 143 14.12 -11.72 -5.48
CA GLU A 143 12.84 -11.13 -5.87
C GLU A 143 12.69 -9.72 -5.28
N TYR A 144 13.03 -9.56 -3.99
CA TYR A 144 12.91 -8.30 -3.26
C TYR A 144 13.82 -7.21 -3.83
N SER A 145 15.09 -7.56 -4.08
CA SER A 145 16.07 -6.65 -4.68
C SER A 145 15.66 -6.24 -6.09
N TYR A 146 15.09 -7.17 -6.86
CA TYR A 146 14.67 -6.89 -8.24
C TYR A 146 13.40 -6.04 -8.30
N ILE A 147 12.36 -6.43 -7.55
CA ILE A 147 11.02 -5.84 -7.60
C ILE A 147 10.98 -4.53 -6.83
N ASN A 148 11.38 -4.55 -5.56
CA ASN A 148 11.15 -3.45 -4.63
C ASN A 148 12.31 -2.44 -4.59
N ARG A 149 13.53 -2.86 -4.96
CA ARG A 149 14.75 -2.01 -5.02
C ARG A 149 14.89 -1.13 -3.77
N PRO A 150 15.09 -1.75 -2.60
CA PRO A 150 14.97 -1.06 -1.33
C PRO A 150 16.15 -0.11 -1.06
N CYS A 151 15.97 0.78 -0.07
CA CYS A 151 17.08 1.54 0.50
C CYS A 151 18.27 0.61 0.89
N PRO A 152 19.52 1.09 0.76
CA PRO A 152 20.68 0.30 1.15
C PRO A 152 20.61 -0.22 2.58
N GLY A 153 20.85 -1.51 2.76
CA GLY A 153 20.84 -2.19 4.06
C GLY A 153 19.46 -2.71 4.49
N GLU A 154 18.39 -2.41 3.76
CA GLU A 154 17.09 -3.04 3.96
C GLU A 154 17.01 -4.39 3.24
N THR A 155 16.42 -5.39 3.91
CA THR A 155 16.35 -6.79 3.46
C THR A 155 14.92 -7.30 3.56
N LEU A 156 14.58 -8.37 2.83
CA LEU A 156 13.29 -9.03 2.95
C LEU A 156 13.07 -9.54 4.38
N GLU A 157 14.11 -10.05 5.03
CA GLU A 157 14.04 -10.49 6.44
C GLU A 157 13.61 -9.36 7.39
N LYS A 158 14.11 -8.14 7.18
CA LYS A 158 13.73 -6.97 7.98
C LYS A 158 12.28 -6.56 7.74
N LEU A 159 11.86 -6.52 6.48
CA LEU A 159 10.46 -6.27 6.12
C LEU A 159 9.53 -7.28 6.80
N PHE A 160 9.82 -8.57 6.61
CA PHE A 160 9.06 -9.68 7.18
C PHE A 160 8.98 -9.59 8.71
N SER A 161 10.13 -9.40 9.37
CA SER A 161 10.20 -9.25 10.83
C SER A 161 9.39 -8.04 11.32
N GLY A 162 9.43 -6.93 10.57
CA GLY A 162 8.65 -5.73 10.82
C GLY A 162 7.14 -5.97 10.73
N LEU A 163 6.68 -6.68 9.70
CA LEU A 163 5.27 -7.06 9.52
C LEU A 163 4.77 -7.95 10.66
N CYS A 164 5.53 -9.00 11.00
CA CYS A 164 5.19 -9.88 12.11
C CYS A 164 5.19 -9.16 13.46
N SER A 165 6.14 -8.24 13.67
CA SER A 165 6.19 -7.38 14.87
C SER A 165 4.95 -6.49 14.96
N PHE A 166 4.59 -5.82 13.86
CA PHE A 166 3.43 -4.95 13.80
C PHE A 166 2.13 -5.71 14.08
N ARG A 167 1.92 -6.87 13.43
CA ARG A 167 0.72 -7.70 13.65
C ARG A 167 0.53 -8.06 15.12
N ARG A 168 1.61 -8.43 15.82
CA ARG A 168 1.55 -8.81 17.24
C ARG A 168 1.25 -7.64 18.17
N ASN A 169 1.72 -6.44 17.83
CA ASN A 169 1.72 -5.30 18.74
C ASN A 169 0.58 -4.31 18.49
N VAL A 170 0.01 -4.28 17.28
CA VAL A 170 -0.99 -3.29 16.87
C VAL A 170 -2.27 -4.01 16.47
N PRO A 171 -3.35 -3.93 17.28
CA PRO A 171 -4.61 -4.61 17.00
C PRO A 171 -5.44 -3.84 15.97
N VAL A 172 -4.94 -3.75 14.74
CA VAL A 172 -5.61 -3.17 13.58
C VAL A 172 -5.89 -4.26 12.55
N LYS A 173 -6.99 -4.11 11.80
CA LYS A 173 -7.29 -5.01 10.67
C LYS A 173 -6.19 -4.89 9.62
N MET A 174 -5.61 -6.01 9.21
CA MET A 174 -4.54 -6.09 8.22
C MET A 174 -5.03 -6.83 6.97
N ALA A 175 -4.99 -6.14 5.82
CA ALA A 175 -5.12 -6.81 4.52
C ALA A 175 -3.77 -6.80 3.82
N LEU A 176 -3.09 -7.95 3.77
CA LEU A 176 -1.76 -8.06 3.17
C LEU A 176 -1.86 -8.01 1.64
N GLU A 177 -1.21 -7.02 1.02
CA GLU A 177 -1.13 -6.93 -0.43
C GLU A 177 0.06 -7.73 -0.95
N ILE A 178 -0.16 -8.49 -2.04
CA ILE A 178 0.90 -9.13 -2.82
C ILE A 178 0.73 -8.71 -4.27
N PHE A 179 1.70 -8.00 -4.83
CA PHE A 179 1.75 -7.66 -6.23
C PHE A 179 2.47 -8.75 -7.04
N VAL A 180 1.72 -9.50 -7.84
CA VAL A 180 2.25 -10.61 -8.66
C VAL A 180 2.85 -10.06 -9.96
N VAL A 181 4.13 -10.35 -10.18
CA VAL A 181 4.90 -9.97 -11.37
C VAL A 181 5.32 -11.23 -12.14
N PRO A 182 4.78 -11.44 -13.35
CA PRO A 182 5.06 -12.64 -14.15
C PRO A 182 6.53 -12.86 -14.45
N GLY A 183 6.98 -14.11 -14.28
CA GLY A 183 8.36 -14.53 -14.50
C GLY A 183 9.33 -14.12 -13.40
N ILE A 184 8.85 -13.50 -12.32
CA ILE A 184 9.70 -12.99 -11.23
C ILE A 184 9.33 -13.61 -9.89
N ASN A 185 8.12 -13.33 -9.39
CA ASN A 185 7.65 -13.81 -8.08
C ASN A 185 6.46 -14.78 -8.20
N ASP A 186 6.20 -15.29 -9.41
CA ASP A 186 5.03 -16.12 -9.70
C ASP A 186 5.40 -17.57 -10.00
N SER A 187 6.56 -18.09 -9.59
CA SER A 187 6.83 -19.52 -9.71
C SER A 187 6.06 -20.33 -8.66
N ASP A 188 5.94 -21.66 -8.82
CA ASP A 188 5.29 -22.50 -7.81
C ASP A 188 6.08 -22.51 -6.50
N GLU A 189 7.41 -22.44 -6.61
CA GLU A 189 8.32 -22.27 -5.48
C GLU A 189 8.12 -20.91 -4.80
N SER A 190 7.90 -19.83 -5.56
CA SER A 190 7.58 -18.51 -4.99
C SER A 190 6.25 -18.54 -4.23
N ILE A 191 5.21 -19.17 -4.78
CA ILE A 191 3.91 -19.32 -4.08
C ILE A 191 4.08 -20.07 -2.76
N GLU A 192 4.85 -21.16 -2.74
CA GLU A 192 5.12 -21.93 -1.53
C GLU A 192 5.91 -21.11 -0.49
N ARG A 193 6.86 -20.27 -0.93
CA ARG A 193 7.55 -19.33 -0.03
C ARG A 193 6.60 -18.27 0.52
N PHE A 194 5.74 -17.68 -0.31
CA PHE A 194 4.69 -16.76 0.14
C PHE A 194 3.78 -17.42 1.16
N TYR A 195 3.33 -18.66 0.94
CA TYR A 195 2.49 -19.39 1.89
C TYR A 195 3.11 -19.41 3.30
N ARG A 196 4.42 -19.70 3.40
CA ARG A 196 5.14 -19.71 4.69
C ARG A 196 5.20 -18.32 5.33
N LEU A 197 5.57 -17.29 4.56
CA LEU A 197 5.66 -15.92 5.06
C LEU A 197 4.29 -15.40 5.51
N VAL A 198 3.26 -15.58 4.70
CA VAL A 198 1.89 -15.14 4.98
C VAL A 198 1.32 -15.85 6.20
N LYS A 199 1.62 -17.14 6.38
CA LYS A 199 1.19 -17.91 7.54
C LYS A 199 1.77 -17.34 8.84
N ASP A 200 3.02 -16.90 8.83
CA ASP A 200 3.66 -16.31 10.00
C ASP A 200 3.23 -14.85 10.25
N ILE A 201 2.88 -14.11 9.19
CA ILE A 201 2.33 -12.75 9.28
C ILE A 201 0.88 -12.78 9.80
N ASP A 202 0.10 -13.82 9.48
CA ASP A 202 -1.29 -14.02 9.92
C ASP A 202 -2.22 -12.80 9.66
N PRO A 203 -2.39 -12.36 8.39
CA PRO A 203 -3.25 -11.22 8.06
C PRO A 203 -4.74 -11.61 8.10
N ASP A 204 -5.62 -10.60 8.21
CA ASP A 204 -7.07 -10.83 8.21
C ASP A 204 -7.64 -11.04 6.80
N LEU A 205 -6.96 -10.48 5.78
CA LEU A 205 -7.31 -10.58 4.37
C LEU A 205 -6.03 -10.58 3.52
N ILE A 206 -6.13 -11.12 2.30
CA ILE A 206 -5.05 -11.10 1.32
C ILE A 206 -5.56 -10.43 0.04
N HIS A 207 -4.87 -9.39 -0.42
CA HIS A 207 -5.16 -8.67 -1.65
C HIS A 207 -4.13 -9.02 -2.72
N LEU A 208 -4.52 -9.84 -3.68
CA LEU A 208 -3.69 -10.18 -4.83
C LEU A 208 -3.86 -9.12 -5.90
N ASN A 209 -2.75 -8.50 -6.30
CA ASN A 209 -2.72 -7.48 -7.35
C ASN A 209 -1.77 -7.87 -8.48
N THR A 210 -1.98 -7.21 -9.61
CA THR A 210 -1.07 -7.26 -10.75
C THR A 210 -1.13 -5.91 -11.48
N LEU A 211 -0.22 -5.72 -12.45
CA LEU A 211 -0.19 -4.55 -13.31
C LEU A 211 -1.57 -4.24 -13.93
N ASP A 212 -2.07 -3.04 -13.69
CA ASP A 212 -3.32 -2.52 -14.26
C ASP A 212 -3.07 -1.31 -15.14
N ARG A 213 -2.18 -0.42 -14.67
CA ARG A 213 -1.74 0.79 -15.35
C ARG A 213 -0.26 0.69 -15.67
N HIS A 214 0.22 1.57 -16.55
CA HIS A 214 1.64 1.59 -16.92
C HIS A 214 2.53 1.78 -15.66
N GLY A 215 3.37 0.77 -15.39
CA GLY A 215 4.37 0.82 -14.33
C GLY A 215 5.60 1.65 -14.71
N VAL A 216 6.66 1.57 -13.90
CA VAL A 216 7.95 2.23 -14.18
C VAL A 216 8.64 1.58 -15.37
N ILE A 217 8.61 0.24 -15.42
CA ILE A 217 9.13 -0.56 -16.51
C ILE A 217 8.00 -0.80 -17.52
N ALA A 218 8.23 -0.42 -18.78
CA ALA A 218 7.22 -0.48 -19.83
C ALA A 218 6.90 -1.91 -20.26
N GLU A 219 7.85 -2.82 -20.07
CA GLU A 219 7.81 -4.23 -20.46
C GLU A 219 7.08 -5.12 -19.45
N LEU A 220 6.64 -4.58 -18.31
CA LEU A 220 5.86 -5.36 -17.35
C LEU A 220 4.50 -5.74 -17.95
N ALA A 221 4.12 -6.99 -17.74
CA ALA A 221 2.84 -7.53 -18.16
C ALA A 221 1.98 -7.88 -16.92
N PRO A 222 0.64 -7.81 -17.03
CA PRO A 222 -0.23 -8.36 -15.99
C PRO A 222 -0.07 -9.88 -15.88
N ALA A 223 -0.12 -10.41 -14.66
CA ALA A 223 -0.28 -11.83 -14.38
C ALA A 223 -1.58 -12.38 -14.95
N SER A 224 -1.52 -13.64 -15.38
CA SER A 224 -2.69 -14.34 -15.89
C SER A 224 -3.71 -14.58 -14.77
N ARG A 225 -4.99 -14.66 -15.15
CA ARG A 225 -6.06 -14.98 -14.21
C ARG A 225 -5.82 -16.32 -13.52
N GLU A 226 -5.43 -17.34 -14.28
CA GLU A 226 -5.08 -18.67 -13.77
C GLU A 226 -3.99 -18.60 -12.70
N ARG A 227 -2.97 -17.76 -12.90
CA ARG A 227 -1.89 -17.59 -11.93
C ARG A 227 -2.39 -16.94 -10.64
N LEU A 228 -3.16 -15.86 -10.74
CA LEU A 228 -3.76 -15.19 -9.59
C LEU A 228 -4.72 -16.11 -8.82
N GLU A 229 -5.48 -16.96 -9.53
CA GLU A 229 -6.35 -17.97 -8.92
C GLU A 229 -5.55 -19.06 -8.19
N LYS A 230 -4.37 -19.44 -8.70
CA LYS A 230 -3.48 -20.36 -7.98
C LYS A 230 -2.95 -19.74 -6.68
N PHE A 231 -2.52 -18.48 -6.72
CA PHE A 231 -2.18 -17.74 -5.49
C PHE A 231 -3.35 -17.72 -4.51
N ALA A 232 -4.56 -17.36 -4.99
CA ALA A 232 -5.74 -17.29 -4.15
C ALA A 232 -6.12 -18.65 -3.54
N ALA A 233 -5.99 -19.74 -4.30
CA ALA A 233 -6.27 -21.08 -3.81
C ALA A 233 -5.28 -21.54 -2.72
N VAL A 234 -4.00 -21.23 -2.87
CA VAL A 234 -2.97 -21.63 -1.90
C VAL A 234 -3.03 -20.75 -0.65
N LEU A 235 -3.02 -19.43 -0.83
CA LEU A 235 -3.00 -18.46 0.27
C LEU A 235 -4.36 -18.33 0.96
N GLY A 236 -5.44 -18.65 0.25
CA GLY A 236 -6.80 -18.75 0.78
C GLY A 236 -6.96 -19.76 1.92
N ASN A 237 -6.02 -20.70 2.06
CA ASN A 237 -5.97 -21.61 3.20
C ASN A 237 -5.51 -20.93 4.51
N ILE A 238 -5.00 -19.69 4.44
CA ILE A 238 -4.55 -18.90 5.60
C ILE A 238 -5.61 -17.83 5.92
N ALA A 239 -5.96 -17.01 4.93
CA ALA A 239 -6.95 -15.94 5.07
C ALA A 239 -7.67 -15.70 3.73
N PRO A 240 -8.89 -15.12 3.72
CA PRO A 240 -9.62 -14.86 2.47
C PRO A 240 -8.77 -14.04 1.48
N ALA A 241 -8.63 -14.56 0.26
CA ALA A 241 -7.82 -13.96 -0.80
C ALA A 241 -8.70 -13.38 -1.91
N GLU A 242 -8.54 -12.07 -2.15
CA GLU A 242 -9.29 -11.32 -3.14
C GLU A 242 -8.36 -10.86 -4.27
N ILE A 243 -8.80 -11.02 -5.53
CA ILE A 243 -8.00 -10.68 -6.71
C ILE A 243 -8.46 -9.33 -7.27
N PHE A 244 -7.53 -8.39 -7.42
CA PHE A 244 -7.73 -7.06 -7.97
C PHE A 244 -6.78 -6.81 -9.15
N GLY A 245 -7.31 -6.44 -10.33
CA GLY A 245 -6.49 -6.21 -11.53
C GLY A 245 -7.29 -6.39 -12.81
N PRO A 246 -6.73 -6.02 -13.98
CA PRO A 246 -7.41 -6.22 -15.24
C PRO A 246 -7.52 -7.73 -15.51
N THR A 247 -8.73 -8.25 -15.48
CA THR A 247 -9.06 -9.61 -15.94
C THR A 247 -9.03 -9.62 -17.46
N LYS A 248 -7.87 -9.45 -18.09
CA LYS A 248 -7.75 -9.77 -19.52
C LYS A 248 -7.69 -11.29 -19.64
N GLU A 249 -8.78 -11.90 -20.13
CA GLU A 249 -8.66 -13.18 -20.80
C GLU A 249 -7.60 -13.06 -21.91
N PRO A 250 -6.75 -14.07 -22.13
CA PRO A 250 -5.78 -14.04 -23.21
C PRO A 250 -6.53 -13.76 -24.52
N HIS A 251 -6.12 -12.70 -25.21
CA HIS A 251 -6.68 -12.32 -26.50
C HIS A 251 -6.47 -13.50 -27.46
N VAL A 252 -7.52 -14.28 -27.72
CA VAL A 252 -7.51 -15.25 -28.80
C VAL A 252 -7.46 -14.41 -30.09
N PRO A 253 -6.43 -14.53 -30.93
CA PRO A 253 -6.44 -13.86 -32.22
C PRO A 253 -7.55 -14.49 -33.05
N HIS A 254 -8.58 -13.71 -33.38
CA HIS A 254 -9.53 -14.10 -34.40
C HIS A 254 -8.76 -14.18 -35.73
N LYS A 255 -8.72 -15.38 -36.30
CA LYS A 255 -8.27 -15.64 -37.67
C LYS A 255 -9.15 -14.91 -38.68
#